data_AF-U6SUG4-F1
#
_entry.id   AF-U6SUG4-F1
#
_cell.length_a   1.000
_cell.length_b   1.000
_cell.length_c   1.000
_cell.angle_alpha   90.00
_cell.angle_beta   90.00
_cell.angle_gamma   90.00
#
_symmetry.space_group_name_H-M   'P 1'
#
loop_
_entity.id
_entity.type
_entity.pdbx_description
1 polymer ?
#
loop_
_entity_poly.entity_id
_entity_poly.type
_entity_poly.pdbx_seq_one_letter_code
_entity_poly.pdbx_strand_id
1 'polypeptide(L)'
;MHSTSVLTFNYDEIITRYNEFITGFLCDEINVVKEELLPRFWTIAVPSKGFYVTIELRNIGNEHGVEQWCAIVKESDGEETNYLLFAEEIEQWGSGAT
;
A
#
# COMPACT_ATOMS: atom_id res chain seq x y z
N MET A 1 -6.66 -29.72 16.58
CA MET A 1 -6.16 -28.33 16.73
C MET A 1 -5.34 -28.03 15.49
N HIS A 2 -5.93 -27.38 14.49
CA HIS A 2 -5.14 -26.91 13.36
C HIS A 2 -4.33 -25.72 13.87
N SER A 3 -3.01 -25.88 13.92
CA SER A 3 -2.09 -24.79 14.19
C SER A 3 -2.08 -23.94 12.93
N THR A 4 -2.99 -22.98 12.81
CA THR A 4 -2.92 -21.99 11.74
C THR A 4 -1.68 -21.16 12.02
N SER A 5 -0.62 -21.37 11.23
CA SER A 5 0.57 -20.54 11.31
C SER A 5 0.15 -19.08 11.11
N VAL A 6 0.72 -18.19 11.92
CA VAL A 6 0.53 -16.74 11.77
C VAL A 6 1.03 -16.35 10.38
N LEU A 7 0.20 -15.62 9.62
CA LEU A 7 0.57 -15.11 8.32
C LEU A 7 1.67 -14.04 8.48
N THR A 8 2.75 -14.19 7.72
CA THR A 8 3.89 -13.27 7.73
C THR A 8 4.28 -12.93 6.31
N PHE A 9 4.66 -11.67 6.07
CA PHE A 9 5.15 -11.20 4.78
C PHE A 9 6.63 -10.88 4.89
N ASN A 10 7.42 -11.35 3.93
CA ASN A 10 8.82 -10.98 3.90
C ASN A 10 8.98 -9.56 3.33
N TYR A 11 10.12 -8.95 3.62
CA TYR A 11 10.36 -7.57 3.23
C TYR A 11 10.33 -7.35 1.72
N ASP A 12 10.90 -8.27 0.94
CA ASP A 12 10.97 -8.15 -0.51
C ASP A 12 9.57 -8.24 -1.15
N GLU A 13 8.68 -9.05 -0.59
CA GLU A 13 7.25 -9.11 -0.96
C GLU A 13 6.55 -7.79 -0.68
N ILE A 14 6.77 -7.20 0.51
CA ILE A 14 6.20 -5.91 0.89
C ILE A 14 6.64 -4.82 -0.09
N ILE A 15 7.94 -4.77 -0.42
CA ILE A 15 8.47 -3.79 -1.37
C ILE A 15 7.93 -4.02 -2.78
N THR A 16 7.85 -5.28 -3.22
CA THR A 16 7.32 -5.63 -4.54
C THR A 16 5.88 -5.16 -4.67
N ARG A 17 5.01 -5.51 -3.70
CA ARG A 17 3.60 -5.13 -3.71
C ARG A 17 3.39 -3.62 -3.59
N TYR A 18 4.24 -2.93 -2.82
CA TYR A 18 4.23 -1.47 -2.75
C TYR A 18 4.59 -0.83 -4.10
N ASN A 19 5.62 -1.33 -4.78
CA ASN A 19 6.01 -0.82 -6.11
C ASN A 19 4.95 -1.12 -7.18
N GLU A 20 4.29 -2.26 -7.11
CA GLU A 20 3.12 -2.58 -7.94
C GLU A 20 1.98 -1.59 -7.70
N PHE A 21 1.69 -1.27 -6.44
CA PHE A 21 0.71 -0.23 -6.09
C PHE A 21 1.09 1.12 -6.70
N ILE A 22 2.33 1.60 -6.51
CA ILE A 22 2.79 2.87 -7.09
C ILE A 22 2.67 2.86 -8.62
N THR A 23 3.02 1.75 -9.27
CA THR A 23 2.94 1.62 -10.73
C THR A 23 1.48 1.64 -11.21
N GLY A 24 0.58 0.94 -10.53
CA GLY A 24 -0.86 0.89 -10.84
C GLY A 24 -1.63 2.15 -10.46
N PHE A 25 -1.15 2.93 -9.48
CA PHE A 25 -1.85 4.12 -9.00
C PHE A 25 -1.98 5.14 -10.13
N LEU A 26 -3.21 5.43 -10.55
CA LEU A 26 -3.54 6.30 -11.69
C LEU A 26 -2.90 5.86 -13.02
N CYS A 27 -2.71 4.56 -13.27
CA CYS A 27 -2.08 4.09 -14.52
C CYS A 27 -2.86 4.45 -15.80
N ASP A 28 -4.19 4.58 -15.71
CA ASP A 28 -5.06 4.96 -16.84
C ASP A 28 -5.16 6.48 -17.05
N GLU A 29 -4.54 7.28 -16.17
CA GLU A 29 -4.61 8.73 -16.23
C GLU A 29 -3.50 9.31 -17.11
N ILE A 30 -3.85 10.33 -17.91
CA ILE A 30 -2.92 10.95 -18.84
C ILE A 30 -2.13 12.06 -18.13
N ASN A 31 -0.84 12.18 -18.42
CA ASN A 31 0.07 13.18 -17.83
C ASN A 31 0.27 13.03 -16.32
N VAL A 32 0.19 11.80 -15.79
CA VAL A 32 0.59 11.51 -14.42
C VAL A 32 2.11 11.65 -14.31
N VAL A 33 2.54 12.39 -13.29
CA VAL A 33 3.94 12.50 -12.89
C VAL A 33 4.11 11.73 -11.60
N LYS A 34 5.06 10.79 -11.56
CA LYS A 34 5.44 10.02 -10.37
C LYS A 34 6.92 10.26 -10.11
N GLU A 35 7.25 10.72 -8.91
CA GLU A 35 8.62 11.00 -8.51
C GLU A 35 8.89 10.42 -7.13
N GLU A 36 10.00 9.68 -6.98
CA GLU A 36 10.45 9.20 -5.68
C GLU A 36 11.36 10.27 -5.05
N LEU A 37 10.88 10.95 -4.01
CA LEU A 37 11.65 12.02 -3.34
C LEU A 37 12.64 11.47 -2.31
N LEU A 38 12.23 10.40 -1.61
CA LEU A 38 13.04 9.66 -0.65
C LEU A 38 12.74 8.16 -0.85
N PRO A 39 13.61 7.25 -0.39
CA PRO A 39 13.35 5.82 -0.49
C PRO A 39 11.94 5.47 0.02
N ARG A 40 11.07 5.00 -0.88
CA ARG A 40 9.66 4.63 -0.62
C ARG A 40 8.75 5.78 -0.18
N PHE A 41 9.12 6.99 -0.57
CA PHE A 41 8.28 8.16 -0.45
C PHE A 41 8.12 8.77 -1.84
N TRP A 42 6.92 8.67 -2.37
CA TRP A 42 6.57 9.11 -3.71
C TRP A 42 5.69 10.34 -3.67
N THR A 43 5.85 11.20 -4.66
CA THR A 43 4.86 12.21 -5.04
C THR A 43 4.20 11.78 -6.34
N ILE A 44 2.87 11.87 -6.38
CA ILE A 44 2.10 11.63 -7.60
C ILE A 44 1.24 12.84 -7.87
N ALA A 45 1.35 13.36 -9.09
CA ALA A 45 0.64 14.56 -9.52
C ALA A 45 -0.03 14.35 -10.88
N VAL A 46 -1.19 14.98 -11.06
CA VAL A 46 -1.84 15.15 -12.36
C VAL A 46 -2.00 16.64 -12.60
N PRO A 47 -0.98 17.32 -13.16
CA PRO A 47 -0.94 18.78 -13.23
C PRO A 47 -2.15 19.39 -13.99
N SER A 48 -2.63 18.70 -15.02
CA SER A 48 -3.80 19.11 -15.81
C SER A 48 -5.10 19.18 -14.99
N LYS A 49 -5.17 18.46 -13.87
CA LYS A 49 -6.32 18.41 -12.97
C LYS A 49 -6.08 19.13 -11.64
N GLY A 50 -4.88 19.67 -11.42
CA GLY A 50 -4.47 20.24 -10.13
C GLY A 50 -4.45 19.22 -8.99
N PHE A 51 -4.32 17.93 -9.30
CA PHE A 51 -4.27 16.85 -8.31
C PHE A 51 -2.83 16.58 -7.88
N TYR A 52 -2.62 16.42 -6.57
CA TYR A 52 -1.31 16.14 -5.98
C TYR A 52 -1.46 15.35 -4.68
N VAL A 53 -0.72 14.24 -4.58
CA VAL A 53 -0.64 13.40 -3.38
C VAL A 53 0.79 12.97 -3.09
N THR A 54 1.03 12.62 -1.84
CA THR A 54 2.22 11.87 -1.41
C THR A 54 1.82 10.44 -1.09
N ILE A 55 2.72 9.49 -1.31
CA ILE A 55 2.50 8.08 -1.00
C ILE A 55 3.70 7.54 -0.25
N GLU A 56 3.47 6.89 0.89
CA GLU A 56 4.52 6.25 1.67
C GLU A 56 4.16 4.83 2.09
N LEU A 57 5.17 3.99 2.26
CA LEU A 57 5.01 2.65 2.81
C LEU A 57 5.04 2.71 4.34
N ARG A 58 3.98 2.23 5.00
CA ARG A 58 3.88 2.22 6.47
C ARG A 58 3.33 0.90 6.99
N ASN A 59 3.94 0.37 8.06
CA ASN A 59 3.31 -0.64 8.89
C ASN A 59 2.41 0.08 9.90
N ILE A 60 1.10 -0.15 9.84
CA ILE A 60 0.11 0.54 10.66
C ILE A 60 -0.29 -0.24 11.91
N GLY A 61 0.27 -1.44 12.12
CA GLY A 61 0.00 -2.24 13.29
C GLY A 61 0.15 -3.74 13.06
N ASN A 62 -0.15 -4.48 14.11
CA ASN A 62 -0.20 -5.93 14.08
C ASN A 62 -1.57 -6.38 14.61
N GLU A 63 -2.33 -7.07 13.77
CA GLU A 63 -3.66 -7.57 14.11
C GLU A 63 -3.63 -9.09 14.12
N HIS A 64 -3.99 -9.68 15.26
CA HIS A 64 -3.98 -11.14 15.48
C HIS A 64 -2.63 -11.83 15.15
N GLY A 65 -1.51 -11.12 15.27
CA GLY A 65 -0.18 -11.62 14.94
C GLY A 65 0.29 -11.23 13.52
N VAL A 66 -0.59 -10.72 12.66
CA VAL A 66 -0.32 -10.41 11.26
C VAL A 66 -0.01 -8.91 11.10
N GLU A 67 1.15 -8.60 10.52
CA GLU A 67 1.54 -7.21 10.23
C GLU A 67 0.68 -6.58 9.14
N GLN A 68 0.25 -5.34 9.37
CA GLN A 68 -0.62 -4.58 8.47
C GLN A 68 0.23 -3.55 7.71
N TRP A 69 0.72 -3.92 6.53
CA TRP A 69 1.51 -3.06 5.66
C TRP A 69 0.61 -2.33 4.64
N CYS A 70 0.71 -1.00 4.61
CA CYS A 70 -0.12 -0.15 3.77
C CYS A 70 0.71 0.80 2.91
N ALA A 71 0.19 1.12 1.73
CA ALA A 71 0.50 2.37 1.05
C ALA A 71 -0.44 3.46 1.59
N ILE A 72 0.14 4.48 2.24
CA ILE A 72 -0.61 5.62 2.77
C ILE A 72 -0.60 6.70 1.70
N VAL A 73 -1.76 7.02 1.14
CA VAL A 73 -1.91 8.12 0.18
C VAL A 73 -2.40 9.33 0.94
N LYS A 74 -1.65 10.43 0.84
CA LYS A 74 -1.94 11.67 1.56
C LYS A 74 -2.16 12.82 0.60
N GLU A 75 -3.34 13.43 0.70
CA GLU A 75 -3.73 14.61 -0.07
C GLU A 75 -3.13 15.90 0.50
N SER A 76 -3.24 16.97 -0.29
CA SER A 76 -2.64 18.28 0.02
C SER A 76 -3.29 18.96 1.24
N ASP A 77 -4.53 18.61 1.56
CA ASP A 77 -5.25 19.08 2.75
C ASP A 77 -4.94 18.27 4.02
N GLY A 78 -4.14 17.21 3.86
CA GLY A 78 -3.71 16.33 4.95
C GLY A 78 -4.58 15.10 5.18
N GLU A 79 -5.62 14.88 4.37
CA GLU A 79 -6.40 13.63 4.42
C GLU A 79 -5.52 12.44 4.02
N GLU A 80 -5.61 11.34 4.79
CA GLU A 80 -4.84 10.11 4.58
C GLU A 80 -5.80 8.96 4.28
N THR A 81 -5.54 8.25 3.17
CA THR A 81 -6.22 6.99 2.82
C THR A 81 -5.22 5.84 2.89
N ASN A 82 -5.59 4.77 3.60
CA ASN A 82 -4.74 3.61 3.81
C ASN A 82 -5.12 2.48 2.86
N TYR A 83 -4.20 2.09 1.98
CA TYR A 83 -4.38 0.95 1.08
C TYR A 83 -3.58 -0.24 1.59
N LEU A 84 -4.28 -1.24 2.12
CA LEU A 84 -3.68 -2.47 2.65
C LEU A 84 -3.10 -3.30 1.50
N LEU A 85 -1.80 -3.59 1.56
CA LEU A 85 -1.06 -4.23 0.46
C LEU A 85 -1.39 -5.73 0.31
N PHE A 86 -1.82 -6.38 1.40
CA PHE A 86 -2.08 -7.81 1.47
C PHE A 86 -3.51 -8.12 1.93
N ALA A 87 -4.47 -7.27 1.54
CA ALA A 87 -5.85 -7.37 1.99
C ALA A 87 -6.47 -8.75 1.69
N GLU A 88 -6.22 -9.28 0.48
CA GLU A 88 -6.75 -10.57 0.04
C GLU A 88 -6.16 -11.72 0.87
N GLU A 89 -4.84 -11.74 1.09
CA GLU A 89 -4.19 -12.79 1.87
C GLU A 89 -4.63 -12.78 3.34
N ILE A 90 -4.85 -11.59 3.91
CA ILE A 90 -5.36 -11.41 5.27
C ILE A 90 -6.82 -11.91 5.37
N GLU A 91 -7.66 -11.60 4.37
CA GLU A 91 -9.05 -12.07 4.31
C GLU A 91 -9.13 -13.60 4.17
N GLN A 92 -8.32 -14.20 3.30
CA GLN A 92 -8.25 -15.65 3.13
C GLN A 92 -7.80 -16.35 4.42
N TRP A 93 -6.79 -15.80 5.10
CA TRP A 93 -6.34 -16.30 6.40
C TRP A 93 -7.44 -16.19 7.48
N GLY A 94 -8.12 -15.05 7.57
CA GLY A 94 -9.18 -14.79 8.55
C GLY A 94 -10.45 -15.62 8.32
N SER A 95 -10.76 -15.94 7.07
CA SER A 95 -11.92 -16.78 6.70
C SER A 95 -11.67 -18.28 6.89
N GLY A 96 -10.42 -18.69 7.11
CA GLY A 96 -10.03 -20.10 7.19
C GLY A 96 -10.21 -20.85 5.87
N ALA A 97 -10.35 -20.12 4.75
CA ALA A 97 -10.38 -20.68 3.42
C ALA A 97 -8.95 -21.06 3.01
N THR A 98 -8.69 -22.36 2.93
CA THR A 98 -7.50 -22.97 2.33
C THR A 98 -7.90 -23.81 1.13
#